data_AF-D6W9V5-F1
#
_entry.id   AF-D6W9V5-F1
#
_cell.length_a   1.000
_cell.length_b   1.000
_cell.length_c   1.000
_cell.angle_alpha   90.00
_cell.angle_beta   90.00
_cell.angle_gamma   90.00
#
_symmetry.space_group_name_H-M   'P 1'
#
loop_
_entity.id
_entity.type
_entity.pdbx_description
1 polymer ?
#
loop_
_entity_poly.entity_id
_entity_poly.type
_entity_poly.pdbx_seq_one_letter_code
_entity_poly.pdbx_strand_id
1 'polypeptide(L)'
;MAAIAAFFNTDDNGHLKAELQNLRRKGALRPSADWDSTGPDPDRSCGRCRVELGRVINRGAYCPACRLKVCKGCREYSLRTTDWVCTVCHKHM
;
A
#
# COMPACT_ATOMS: atom_id res chain seq x y z
N MET A 1 -49.97 32.05 7.32
CA MET A 1 -49.47 30.76 6.78
C MET A 1 -48.67 31.04 5.52
N ALA A 2 -47.35 30.90 5.57
CA ALA A 2 -46.52 30.85 4.38
C ALA A 2 -45.36 29.89 4.68
N ALA A 3 -45.41 28.70 4.07
CA ALA A 3 -44.37 27.70 4.15
C ALA A 3 -43.22 28.15 3.23
N ILE A 4 -42.05 28.43 3.79
CA ILE A 4 -40.82 28.59 3.01
C ILE A 4 -40.14 27.23 3.03
N ALA A 5 -40.18 26.59 1.86
CA ALA A 5 -39.57 25.30 1.61
C ALA A 5 -38.06 25.34 1.93
N ALA A 6 -37.60 24.26 2.54
CA ALA A 6 -36.20 24.01 2.82
C ALA A 6 -35.38 23.93 1.52
N PHE A 7 -34.43 24.85 1.35
CA PHE A 7 -33.31 24.66 0.43
C PHE A 7 -32.09 24.20 1.23
N PHE A 8 -32.15 22.95 1.72
CA PHE A 8 -30.92 22.23 2.01
C PHE A 8 -30.33 21.83 0.65
N ASN A 9 -29.32 22.57 0.20
CA ASN A 9 -28.47 22.13 -0.91
C ASN A 9 -27.73 20.87 -0.44
N THR A 10 -28.17 19.71 -0.89
CA THR A 10 -27.55 18.41 -0.61
C THR A 10 -26.87 17.86 -1.85
N ASP A 11 -25.99 18.62 -2.52
CA ASP A 11 -25.41 18.12 -3.79
C ASP A 11 -23.92 18.47 -4.03
N ASP A 12 -23.14 18.81 -3.00
CA ASP A 12 -21.69 18.99 -3.17
C ASP A 12 -20.92 17.65 -3.33
N ASN A 13 -21.48 16.53 -2.87
CA ASN A 13 -20.78 15.23 -2.95
C ASN A 13 -20.79 14.63 -4.37
N GLY A 14 -21.85 14.88 -5.15
CA GLY A 14 -22.03 14.32 -6.49
C GLY A 14 -21.05 14.92 -7.51
N HIS A 15 -20.85 16.25 -7.43
CA HIS A 15 -19.91 16.96 -8.29
C HIS A 15 -18.47 16.50 -8.04
N LEU A 16 -18.03 16.48 -6.77
CA LEU A 16 -16.67 16.04 -6.41
C LEU A 16 -16.42 14.58 -6.83
N LYS A 17 -17.39 13.69 -6.63
CA LYS A 17 -17.26 12.27 -7.01
C LYS A 17 -17.17 12.10 -8.52
N ALA A 18 -17.94 12.87 -9.28
CA ALA A 18 -17.88 12.87 -10.75
C ALA A 18 -16.54 13.43 -11.26
N GLU A 19 -16.06 14.51 -10.66
CA GLU A 19 -14.77 15.12 -11.00
C GLU A 19 -13.61 14.15 -10.72
N LEU A 20 -13.61 13.50 -9.54
CA LEU A 20 -12.60 12.51 -9.18
C LEU A 20 -12.61 11.30 -10.13
N GLN A 21 -13.78 10.84 -10.54
CA GLN A 21 -13.91 9.75 -11.50
C GLN A 21 -13.45 10.17 -12.90
N ASN A 22 -13.68 11.43 -13.28
CA ASN A 22 -13.23 11.99 -14.54
C ASN A 22 -11.69 12.11 -14.57
N LEU A 23 -11.08 12.55 -13.47
CA LEU A 23 -9.62 12.58 -13.30
C LEU A 23 -8.98 11.19 -13.36
N ARG A 24 -9.60 10.17 -12.74
CA ARG A 24 -9.17 8.77 -12.87
C ARG A 24 -9.30 8.24 -14.29
N ARG A 25 -10.42 8.52 -14.98
CA ARG A 25 -10.66 8.10 -16.38
C ARG A 25 -9.67 8.76 -17.36
N LYS A 26 -9.35 10.03 -17.13
CA LYS A 26 -8.36 10.80 -17.90
C LYS A 26 -6.90 10.39 -17.58
N GLY A 27 -6.68 9.48 -16.62
CA GLY A 27 -5.35 9.04 -16.22
C GLY A 27 -4.55 10.07 -15.42
N ALA A 28 -5.15 11.19 -15.02
CA ALA A 28 -4.52 12.21 -14.17
C ALA A 28 -4.28 11.70 -12.73
N LEU A 29 -5.03 10.68 -12.32
CA LEU A 29 -4.83 9.93 -11.09
C LEU A 29 -4.61 8.46 -11.44
N ARG A 30 -3.35 8.02 -11.53
CA ARG A 30 -3.05 6.59 -11.55
C ARG A 30 -3.00 6.10 -10.09
N PRO A 31 -3.72 5.03 -9.71
CA PRO A 31 -3.48 4.36 -8.44
C PRO A 31 -2.07 3.79 -8.50
N SER A 32 -1.09 4.51 -7.92
CA SER A 32 0.32 4.15 -7.74
C SER A 32 0.83 3.06 -8.69
N ALA A 33 0.83 3.35 -9.98
CA ALA A 33 1.42 2.49 -11.02
C ALA A 33 2.35 3.30 -11.92
N ASP A 34 2.83 4.43 -11.41
CA ASP A 34 3.76 5.31 -12.11
C ASP A 34 5.12 5.06 -11.50
N TRP A 35 6.09 4.81 -12.37
CA TRP A 35 7.48 4.71 -11.98
C TRP A 35 7.99 5.98 -11.27
N ASP A 36 7.23 7.08 -11.32
CA ASP A 36 7.53 8.39 -10.72
C ASP A 36 6.58 8.77 -9.56
N SER A 37 5.69 7.88 -9.11
CA SER A 37 4.93 8.12 -7.88
C SER A 37 5.88 8.05 -6.67
N THR A 38 6.22 9.20 -6.09
CA THR A 38 6.89 9.32 -4.78
C THR A 38 5.97 8.96 -3.60
N GLY A 39 4.75 8.49 -3.88
CA GLY A 39 3.87 7.90 -2.88
C GLY A 39 4.23 6.43 -2.61
N PRO A 40 4.11 5.93 -1.37
CA PRO A 40 4.41 4.54 -1.03
C PRO A 40 3.44 3.61 -1.75
N ASP A 41 3.92 2.99 -2.82
CA ASP A 41 3.31 1.82 -3.44
C ASP A 41 3.05 0.77 -2.34
N PRO A 42 1.81 0.32 -2.13
CA PRO A 42 1.48 -0.59 -1.04
C PRO A 42 2.25 -1.92 -1.12
N ASP A 43 2.72 -2.31 -2.30
CA ASP A 43 3.57 -3.49 -2.49
C ASP A 43 5.06 -3.23 -2.14
N ARG A 44 5.42 -2.00 -1.77
CA ARG A 44 6.77 -1.59 -1.35
C ARG A 44 6.88 -1.33 0.13
N SER A 45 6.12 -2.04 0.96
CA SER A 45 6.31 -2.00 2.42
C SER A 45 6.68 -3.37 2.97
N CYS A 46 7.57 -3.40 3.96
CA CYS A 46 7.86 -4.62 4.69
C CYS A 46 6.64 -5.03 5.53
N GLY A 47 6.15 -6.26 5.38
CA GLY A 47 5.01 -6.75 6.15
C GLY A 47 5.28 -6.92 7.66
N ARG A 48 6.52 -6.77 8.13
CA ARG A 48 6.88 -6.83 9.56
C ARG A 48 7.11 -5.45 10.17
N CYS A 49 8.11 -4.71 9.67
CA CYS A 49 8.48 -3.40 10.24
C CYS A 49 7.89 -2.20 9.48
N ARG A 50 7.10 -2.42 8.42
CA ARG A 50 6.48 -1.39 7.57
C ARG A 50 7.44 -0.41 6.88
N VAL A 51 8.76 -0.59 7.03
CA VAL A 51 9.76 0.19 6.29
C VAL A 51 9.51 0.07 4.78
N GLU A 52 9.72 1.17 4.07
CA GLU A 52 9.67 1.19 2.62
C GLU A 52 10.76 0.27 2.04
N LEU A 53 10.39 -0.49 1.02
CA LEU A 53 11.25 -1.39 0.28
C LEU A 53 11.78 -0.66 -0.95
N GLY A 54 13.10 -0.73 -1.14
CA GLY A 54 13.73 -0.03 -2.24
C GLY A 54 13.37 -0.61 -3.60
N ARG A 55 13.56 0.19 -4.65
CA ARG A 55 13.37 -0.25 -6.03
C ARG A 55 14.53 -1.09 -6.55
N VAL A 56 15.75 -0.83 -6.08
CA VAL A 56 16.98 -1.50 -6.54
C VAL A 56 17.60 -2.34 -5.42
N ILE A 57 17.88 -1.71 -4.28
CA ILE A 57 18.46 -2.33 -3.09
C ILE A 57 17.34 -2.59 -2.07
N ASN A 58 17.40 -3.72 -1.37
CA ASN A 58 16.43 -4.10 -0.33
C ASN A 58 14.97 -4.05 -0.82
N ARG A 59 14.70 -4.62 -2.00
CA ARG A 59 13.35 -4.75 -2.60
C ARG A 59 12.38 -5.63 -1.81
N GLY A 60 12.85 -6.18 -0.70
CA GLY A 60 12.17 -7.23 0.05
C GLY A 60 12.25 -8.60 -0.64
N ALA A 61 11.79 -9.63 0.06
CA ALA A 61 11.57 -10.97 -0.47
C ALA A 61 10.42 -11.63 0.31
N TYR A 62 9.72 -12.57 -0.32
CA TYR A 62 8.63 -13.30 0.32
C TYR A 62 9.18 -14.37 1.26
N CYS A 63 8.71 -14.38 2.51
CA CYS A 63 9.05 -15.42 3.47
C CYS A 63 8.61 -16.80 2.93
N PRO A 64 9.48 -17.83 2.91
CA PRO A 64 9.12 -19.16 2.42
C PRO A 64 7.94 -19.79 3.18
N ALA A 65 7.86 -19.56 4.50
CA ALA A 65 6.82 -20.11 5.36
C ALA A 65 5.47 -19.37 5.25
N CYS A 66 5.43 -18.05 5.44
CA CYS A 66 4.17 -17.30 5.53
C CYS A 66 3.84 -16.42 4.31
N ARG A 67 4.68 -16.44 3.27
CA ARG A 67 4.48 -15.70 2.01
C ARG A 67 4.33 -14.17 2.17
N LEU A 68 4.74 -13.61 3.32
CA LEU A 68 4.75 -12.16 3.54
C LEU A 68 6.05 -11.54 3.02
N LYS A 69 5.95 -10.41 2.31
CA LYS A 69 7.12 -9.67 1.78
C LYS A 69 7.85 -8.94 2.90
N VAL A 70 9.15 -9.20 3.09
CA VAL A 70 9.94 -8.63 4.19
C VAL A 70 11.28 -8.06 3.73
N CYS A 71 11.71 -6.96 4.37
CA CYS A 71 13.02 -6.35 4.17
C CYS A 71 14.14 -7.26 4.67
N LYS A 72 15.38 -6.99 4.26
CA LYS A 72 16.57 -7.77 4.67
C LYS A 72 16.74 -7.85 6.19
N GLY A 73 16.44 -6.79 6.92
CA GLY A 73 16.56 -6.75 8.39
C GLY A 73 15.47 -7.53 9.15
N CYS A 74 14.43 -8.01 8.46
CA CYS A 74 13.41 -8.87 9.06
C CYS A 74 13.57 -10.34 8.66
N ARG A 75 14.72 -10.72 8.10
CA ARG A 75 15.07 -12.10 7.74
C ARG A 75 16.00 -12.67 8.79
N GLU A 76 15.69 -13.87 9.25
CA GLU A 76 16.52 -14.68 10.12
C GLU A 76 17.08 -15.85 9.30
N TYR A 77 18.40 -16.00 9.30
CA TYR A 77 19.11 -17.02 8.54
C TYR A 77 19.49 -18.17 9.45
N SER A 78 19.30 -19.40 8.98
CA SER A 78 19.78 -20.58 9.70
C SER A 78 21.31 -20.63 9.65
N LEU A 79 21.95 -21.05 10.74
CA LEU A 79 23.41 -21.12 10.82
C LEU A 79 24.03 -22.18 9.89
N ARG A 80 23.23 -23.15 9.43
CA ARG A 80 23.71 -24.30 8.64
C ARG A 80 23.36 -24.23 7.15
N THR A 81 22.45 -23.34 6.77
CA THR A 81 21.91 -23.24 5.40
C THR A 81 21.80 -21.79 4.98
N THR A 82 21.79 -21.51 3.69
CA THR A 82 21.50 -20.15 3.17
C THR A 82 20.01 -19.78 3.25
N ASP A 83 19.19 -20.70 3.75
CA ASP A 83 17.76 -20.50 3.96
C ASP A 83 17.48 -19.50 5.09
N TRP A 84 16.36 -18.80 4.91
CA TRP A 84 15.89 -17.80 5.83
C TRP A 84 14.37 -17.84 5.97
N VAL A 85 13.88 -17.36 7.10
CA VAL A 85 12.46 -17.05 7.31
C VAL A 85 12.32 -15.68 7.95
N CYS A 86 11.11 -15.12 7.98
CA CYS A 86 10.92 -13.87 8.69
C CYS A 86 11.06 -14.04 10.20
N THR A 87 11.43 -12.96 10.91
CA THR A 87 11.62 -12.93 12.37
C THR A 87 10.48 -13.56 13.17
N VAL A 88 9.24 -13.41 12.71
CA VAL A 88 8.07 -14.02 13.37
C VAL A 88 8.04 -15.52 13.15
N CYS A 89 8.22 -16.00 11.91
CA CYS A 89 8.25 -17.44 11.64
C CYS A 89 9.41 -18.11 12.38
N HIS A 90 10.57 -17.47 12.46
CA HIS A 90 11.71 -17.96 13.23
C HIS A 90 11.39 -18.17 14.71
N LYS A 91 10.61 -17.28 15.33
CA LYS A 91 10.18 -17.40 16.73
C LYS A 91 9.14 -18.49 16.99
N HIS A 92 8.46 -18.98 15.95
CA HIS A 92 7.43 -20.03 16.05
C HIS A 92 7.95 -21.39 15.55
N MET A 93 9.25 -21.51 15.28
CA MET A 93 9.93 -22.76 14.96
C MET A 93 10.46 -23.45 16.22
#